data_AF-A0A556TZB4-F1
#
_entry.id   AF-A0A556TZB4-F1
#
_cell.length_a   1.000
_cell.length_b   1.000
_cell.length_c   1.000
_cell.angle_alpha   90.00
_cell.angle_beta   90.00
_cell.angle_gamma   90.00
#
_symmetry.space_group_name_H-M   'P 1'
#
loop_
_entity.id
_entity.type
_entity.pdbx_description
1 polymer ?
#
loop_
_entity_poly.entity_id
_entity_poly.type
_entity_poly.pdbx_seq_one_letter_code
_entity_poly.pdbx_strand_id
1 'polypeptide(L)'
;MHKLECSAMCSFGENWCPSETIRLAARVITRMKVQKERSASEKLLLLKDLEANMNEADIAELHHFYSKQLDFPDHQALLTLFAQVHCNGFTVEDEELSHIGSAVFPDVALMNHKLLPQRYRHLQRDHGRGASCERYQLRRRAPPSELLEICELSMDKMGSTFGDSNVYMLHMMQLYPAYSLNVASMYLKLGRLYVALDRASTGSTALKKALAIMEVVHGKDHNYVKELQKEISTHQK
;
A
#
# COMPACT_ATOMS: atom_id res chain seq x y z
N MET A 1 -9.39 12.91 13.62
CA MET A 1 -8.67 12.89 12.34
C MET A 1 -9.41 13.69 11.26
N HIS A 2 -10.68 13.41 10.95
CA HIS A 2 -11.47 14.17 9.95
C HIS A 2 -11.45 15.70 10.16
N LYS A 3 -11.55 16.17 11.42
CA LYS A 3 -11.54 17.61 11.76
C LYS A 3 -10.27 18.36 11.31
N LEU A 4 -9.13 17.66 11.18
CA LEU A 4 -7.86 18.27 10.75
C LEU A 4 -7.90 18.69 9.28
N GLU A 5 -8.50 17.86 8.43
CA GLU A 5 -8.50 18.04 6.98
C GLU A 5 -9.79 18.68 6.46
N CYS A 6 -10.94 18.48 7.12
CA CYS A 6 -12.24 18.94 6.64
C CYS A 6 -12.28 20.45 6.34
N SER A 7 -11.79 21.28 7.26
CA SER A 7 -11.76 22.73 7.08
C SER A 7 -10.75 23.16 6.00
N ALA A 8 -9.61 22.47 5.91
CA ALA A 8 -8.60 22.72 4.89
C ALA A 8 -9.14 22.37 3.49
N MET A 9 -9.78 21.20 3.33
CA MET A 9 -10.41 20.77 2.08
C MET A 9 -11.47 21.78 1.59
N CYS A 10 -12.32 22.27 2.50
CA CYS A 10 -13.30 23.30 2.13
C CYS A 10 -12.66 24.64 1.74
N SER A 11 -11.52 25.00 2.37
CA SER A 11 -10.84 26.28 2.13
C SER A 11 -10.02 26.29 0.84
N PHE A 12 -9.33 25.17 0.55
CA PHE A 12 -8.45 25.04 -0.61
C PHE A 12 -9.19 24.52 -1.86
N GLY A 13 -10.33 23.83 -1.68
CA GLY A 13 -11.11 23.28 -2.80
C GLY A 13 -10.27 22.38 -3.69
N GLU A 14 -10.27 22.64 -4.99
CA GLU A 14 -9.48 21.89 -5.98
C GLU A 14 -7.96 22.02 -5.80
N ASN A 15 -7.50 23.08 -5.13
CA ASN A 15 -6.09 23.29 -4.83
C ASN A 15 -5.65 22.49 -3.59
N TRP A 16 -6.54 21.73 -2.96
CA TRP A 16 -6.18 20.85 -1.86
C TRP A 16 -5.47 19.60 -2.41
N CYS A 17 -4.14 19.60 -2.35
CA CYS A 17 -3.32 18.51 -2.88
C CYS A 17 -2.10 18.15 -2.00
N PRO A 18 -2.21 18.06 -0.66
CA PRO A 18 -1.09 17.65 0.17
C PRO A 18 -0.66 16.21 -0.14
N SER A 19 0.65 15.95 -0.19
CA SER A 19 1.19 14.60 -0.30
C SER A 19 0.79 13.72 0.89
N GLU A 20 0.78 12.40 0.71
CA GLU A 20 0.37 11.46 1.78
C GLU A 20 1.31 11.53 2.99
N THR A 21 2.60 11.76 2.76
CA THR A 21 3.59 12.03 3.80
C THR A 21 3.21 13.25 4.62
N ILE A 22 2.79 14.35 3.98
CA ILE A 22 2.31 15.55 4.70
C ILE A 22 1.09 15.22 5.55
N ARG A 23 0.09 14.53 4.96
CA ARG A 23 -1.14 14.15 5.67
C ARG A 23 -0.84 13.26 6.88
N LEU A 24 0.10 12.31 6.73
CA LEU A 24 0.53 11.43 7.81
C LEU A 24 1.28 12.22 8.89
N ALA A 25 2.25 13.05 8.52
CA ALA A 25 3.01 13.89 9.46
C ALA A 25 2.07 14.82 10.26
N ALA A 26 1.11 15.46 9.61
CA ALA A 26 0.10 16.31 10.26
C ALA A 26 -0.72 15.54 11.33
N ARG A 27 -1.09 14.29 11.04
CA ARG A 27 -1.78 13.40 11.99
C ARG A 27 -0.87 12.97 13.14
N VAL A 28 0.40 12.69 12.86
CA VAL A 28 1.39 12.34 13.87
C VAL A 28 1.62 13.50 14.84
N ILE A 29 1.80 14.73 14.34
CA ILE A 29 1.93 15.94 15.18
C ILE A 29 0.70 16.09 16.10
N THR A 30 -0.50 15.94 15.53
CA THR A 30 -1.75 16.02 16.32
C THR A 30 -1.79 14.97 17.41
N ARG A 31 -1.36 13.73 17.10
CA ARG A 31 -1.33 12.63 18.06
C ARG A 31 -0.31 12.88 19.16
N MET A 32 0.91 13.31 18.83
CA MET A 32 1.97 13.59 19.80
C MET A 32 1.54 14.63 20.85
N LYS A 33 0.73 15.62 20.47
CA LYS A 33 0.21 16.62 21.42
C LYS A 33 -0.80 16.07 22.42
N VAL A 34 -1.66 15.15 21.99
CA VAL A 34 -2.74 14.58 22.83
C VAL A 34 -2.20 13.43 23.67
N GLN A 35 -1.22 12.70 23.15
CA GLN A 35 -0.71 11.49 23.75
C GLN A 35 0.28 11.81 24.88
N LYS A 36 -0.15 11.61 26.13
CA LYS A 36 0.67 11.81 27.34
C LYS A 36 1.47 10.56 27.75
N GLU A 37 0.96 9.38 27.41
CA GLU A 37 1.53 8.07 27.79
C GLU A 37 1.85 7.23 26.55
N ARG A 38 2.56 6.12 26.73
CA ARG A 38 2.86 5.19 25.64
C ARG A 38 1.57 4.62 25.05
N SER A 39 1.49 4.61 23.72
CA SER A 39 0.37 3.97 23.04
C SER A 39 0.57 2.46 22.91
N ALA A 40 -0.50 1.73 22.62
CA ALA A 40 -0.45 0.28 22.38
C ALA A 40 0.45 -0.13 21.20
N SER A 41 0.80 0.82 20.32
CA SER A 41 1.69 0.65 19.15
C SER A 41 3.16 0.99 19.43
N GLU A 42 3.50 1.36 20.67
CA GLU A 42 4.84 1.78 21.10
C GLU A 42 5.28 1.03 22.36
N LYS A 43 5.04 -0.29 22.39
CA LYS A 43 5.40 -1.11 23.55
C LYS A 43 6.91 -1.34 23.61
N LEU A 44 7.54 -1.53 22.45
CA LEU A 44 8.95 -1.86 22.27
C LEU A 44 9.77 -0.66 21.79
N LEU A 45 9.23 0.13 20.85
CA LEU A 45 9.91 1.29 20.28
C LEU A 45 8.98 2.50 20.31
N LEU A 46 9.48 3.64 20.79
CA LEU A 46 8.73 4.89 20.76
C LEU A 46 8.87 5.58 19.40
N LEU A 47 7.83 6.30 18.99
CA LEU A 47 7.86 7.09 17.76
C LEU A 47 9.05 8.07 17.73
N LYS A 48 9.33 8.72 18.85
CA LYS A 48 10.43 9.69 18.97
C LYS A 48 11.83 9.06 18.85
N ASP A 49 11.94 7.75 19.06
CA ASP A 49 13.20 7.00 19.04
C ASP A 49 13.44 6.32 17.67
N LEU A 50 12.58 6.59 16.68
CA LEU A 50 12.74 6.09 15.32
C LEU A 50 13.96 6.73 14.63
N GLU A 51 14.61 5.97 13.76
CA GLU A 51 15.74 6.45 12.96
C GLU A 51 15.28 7.54 11.98
N ALA A 52 16.12 8.56 11.79
CA ALA A 52 15.81 9.72 10.96
C ALA A 52 17.02 10.12 10.10
N ASN A 53 16.87 10.11 8.78
CA ASN A 53 17.84 10.69 7.83
C ASN A 53 17.23 11.92 7.13
N MET A 54 17.97 13.04 7.10
CA MET A 54 17.48 14.40 6.78
C MET A 54 16.78 14.53 5.41
N ASN A 55 15.66 15.27 5.39
CA ASN A 55 15.05 15.85 4.18
C ASN A 55 14.28 17.14 4.53
N GLU A 56 14.50 18.24 3.78
CA GLU A 56 13.92 19.57 4.06
C GLU A 56 12.68 19.90 3.21
N ALA A 57 12.46 19.20 2.09
CA ALA A 57 11.50 19.61 1.06
C ALA A 57 10.02 19.62 1.52
N ASP A 58 9.68 18.77 2.51
CA ASP A 58 8.28 18.52 2.91
C ASP A 58 7.73 19.54 3.92
N ILE A 59 8.58 20.32 4.58
CA ILE A 59 8.16 21.25 5.65
C ILE A 59 7.32 22.40 5.08
N ALA A 60 7.71 22.94 3.92
CA ALA A 60 6.98 24.05 3.30
C ALA A 60 5.54 23.67 2.94
N GLU A 61 5.34 22.45 2.42
CA GLU A 61 4.02 21.92 2.05
C GLU A 61 3.13 21.72 3.29
N LEU A 62 3.70 21.23 4.40
CA LEU A 62 2.99 21.10 5.67
C LEU A 62 2.47 22.45 6.18
N HIS A 63 3.31 23.49 6.15
CA HIS A 63 2.91 24.83 6.54
C HIS A 63 1.82 25.40 5.63
N HIS A 64 1.90 25.13 4.32
CA HIS A 64 0.92 25.60 3.36
C HIS A 64 -0.49 25.10 3.68
N PHE A 65 -0.66 23.79 3.89
CA PHE A 65 -1.99 23.19 4.05
C PHE A 65 -2.53 23.17 5.48
N TYR A 66 -1.66 23.16 6.50
CA TYR A 66 -2.09 22.89 7.89
C TYR A 66 -1.79 24.01 8.90
N SER A 67 -1.30 25.17 8.45
CA SER A 67 -0.95 26.29 9.34
C SER A 67 -2.08 26.83 10.20
N LYS A 68 -3.34 26.66 9.77
CA LYS A 68 -4.51 27.10 10.54
C LYS A 68 -4.98 26.08 11.58
N GLN A 69 -4.55 24.81 11.46
CA GLN A 69 -5.06 23.70 12.25
C GLN A 69 -4.00 23.09 13.19
N LEU A 70 -2.71 23.36 12.94
CA LEU A 70 -1.60 22.82 13.73
C LEU A 70 -0.75 23.95 14.32
N ASP A 71 -0.52 23.91 15.64
CA ASP A 71 0.67 24.56 16.20
C ASP A 71 1.87 23.66 15.94
N PHE A 72 2.80 24.11 15.10
CA PHE A 72 3.94 23.30 14.72
C PHE A 72 4.98 23.22 15.84
N PRO A 73 5.68 22.07 15.97
CA PRO A 73 6.96 22.00 16.66
C PRO A 73 7.99 22.95 16.04
N ASP A 74 9.13 23.12 16.70
CA ASP A 74 10.26 23.84 16.11
C ASP A 74 10.78 23.15 14.83
N HIS A 75 11.56 23.89 14.05
CA HIS A 75 12.04 23.43 12.75
C HIS A 75 12.88 22.15 12.84
N GLN A 76 13.69 22.00 13.89
CA GLN A 76 14.53 20.83 14.08
C GLN A 76 13.68 19.59 14.40
N ALA A 77 12.66 19.75 15.25
CA ALA A 77 11.71 18.70 15.56
C ALA A 77 10.88 18.29 14.33
N LEU A 78 10.51 19.23 13.45
CA LEU A 78 9.86 18.93 12.18
C LEU A 78 10.77 18.14 11.24
N LEU A 79 12.04 18.54 11.11
CA LEU A 79 13.02 17.82 10.28
C LEU A 79 13.21 16.38 10.77
N THR A 80 13.37 16.19 12.09
CA THR A 80 13.46 14.85 12.68
C THR A 80 12.21 14.04 12.42
N LEU A 81 11.02 14.63 12.57
CA LEU A 81 9.76 13.93 12.32
C LEU A 81 9.63 13.47 10.87
N PHE A 82 9.89 14.34 9.90
CA PHE A 82 9.80 13.97 8.48
C PHE A 82 10.78 12.87 8.12
N ALA A 83 12.01 12.99 8.61
CA ALA A 83 13.01 11.95 8.48
C ALA A 83 12.54 10.61 9.09
N GLN A 84 11.90 10.63 10.26
CA GLN A 84 11.34 9.43 10.89
C GLN A 84 10.19 8.83 10.07
N VAL A 85 9.26 9.66 9.59
CA VAL A 85 8.12 9.20 8.78
C VAL A 85 8.60 8.60 7.46
N HIS A 86 9.60 9.18 6.81
CA HIS A 86 10.18 8.62 5.58
C HIS A 86 10.91 7.30 5.82
N CYS A 87 11.76 7.23 6.85
CA CYS A 87 12.55 6.01 7.09
C CYS A 87 11.73 4.84 7.64
N ASN A 88 10.59 5.12 8.28
CA ASN A 88 9.83 4.14 9.05
C ASN A 88 8.35 4.06 8.66
N GLY A 89 7.96 4.80 7.62
CA GLY A 89 6.63 4.77 7.05
C GLY A 89 6.34 3.43 6.38
N PHE A 90 5.09 3.00 6.48
CA PHE A 90 4.57 1.82 5.83
C PHE A 90 3.46 2.22 4.88
N THR A 91 3.51 1.66 3.68
CA THR A 91 2.36 1.58 2.81
C THR A 91 1.43 0.48 3.33
N VAL A 92 0.15 0.83 3.47
CA VAL A 92 -0.92 -0.10 3.79
C VAL A 92 -1.58 -0.47 2.46
N GLU A 93 -1.70 -1.78 2.21
CA GLU A 93 -2.22 -2.32 0.96
C GLU A 93 -3.41 -3.26 1.21
N ASP A 94 -4.28 -3.41 0.21
CA ASP A 94 -5.35 -4.41 0.20
C ASP A 94 -4.86 -5.82 -0.21
N GLU A 95 -5.77 -6.79 -0.37
CA GLU A 95 -5.40 -8.16 -0.77
C GLU A 95 -4.76 -8.24 -2.17
N GLU A 96 -5.02 -7.26 -3.01
CA GLU A 96 -4.46 -7.13 -4.36
C GLU A 96 -3.19 -6.28 -4.40
N LEU A 97 -2.68 -5.87 -3.24
CA LEU A 97 -1.55 -4.95 -3.08
C LEU A 97 -1.81 -3.57 -3.69
N SER A 98 -3.07 -3.15 -3.73
CA SER A 98 -3.43 -1.77 -4.09
C SER A 98 -3.21 -0.87 -2.88
N HIS A 99 -2.64 0.30 -3.13
CA HIS A 99 -2.37 1.29 -2.10
C HIS A 99 -3.67 1.81 -1.48
N ILE A 100 -3.85 1.64 -0.17
CA ILE A 100 -5.02 2.17 0.58
C ILE A 100 -4.67 3.27 1.58
N GLY A 101 -3.40 3.44 1.90
CA GLY A 101 -2.94 4.55 2.75
C GLY A 101 -1.52 4.39 3.28
N SER A 102 -1.09 5.36 4.06
CA SER A 102 0.22 5.36 4.72
C SER A 102 0.07 5.38 6.25
N ALA A 103 0.96 4.69 6.95
CA ALA A 103 0.95 4.58 8.40
C ALA A 103 2.35 4.47 9.00
N VAL A 104 2.48 4.73 10.30
CA VAL A 104 3.69 4.44 11.08
C VAL A 104 3.33 3.43 12.17
N PHE A 105 4.08 2.34 12.24
CA PHE A 105 3.93 1.29 13.25
C PHE A 105 5.27 1.13 14.00
N PRO A 106 5.50 1.89 15.10
CA PRO A 106 6.81 1.96 15.75
C PRO A 106 7.39 0.58 16.13
N ASP A 107 6.61 -0.29 16.78
CA ASP A 107 7.08 -1.64 17.14
C ASP A 107 7.40 -2.52 15.92
N VAL A 108 6.71 -2.31 14.79
CA VAL A 108 6.96 -3.04 13.53
C VAL A 108 8.18 -2.48 12.81
N ALA A 109 8.41 -1.17 12.91
CA ALA A 109 9.60 -0.48 12.37
C ALA A 109 10.91 -0.95 13.04
N LEU A 110 10.85 -1.59 14.20
CA LEU A 110 12.01 -2.23 14.82
C LEU A 110 12.53 -3.44 14.01
N MET A 111 11.69 -4.07 13.20
CA MET A 111 12.11 -5.23 12.40
C MET A 111 12.97 -4.79 11.22
N ASN A 112 14.26 -5.15 11.24
CA ASN A 112 15.17 -4.89 10.13
C ASN A 112 14.66 -5.48 8.81
N HIS A 113 14.92 -4.79 7.69
CA HIS A 113 14.47 -5.15 6.34
C HIS A 113 14.79 -6.60 5.94
N LYS A 114 15.88 -7.18 6.48
CA LYS A 114 16.27 -8.58 6.21
C LYS A 114 15.49 -9.64 7.01
N LEU A 115 14.69 -9.25 7.99
CA LEU A 115 14.08 -10.17 8.98
C LEU A 115 12.56 -10.09 9.06
N LEU A 116 11.89 -9.31 8.20
CA LEU A 116 10.41 -9.23 8.20
C LEU A 116 9.80 -10.62 7.95
N PRO A 117 9.14 -11.22 8.97
CA PRO A 117 8.42 -12.48 8.79
C PRO A 117 7.34 -12.30 7.74
N GLN A 118 7.04 -13.35 6.97
CA GLN A 118 6.09 -13.25 5.84
C GLN A 118 4.73 -12.68 6.25
N ARG A 119 4.28 -12.93 7.49
CA ARG A 119 3.04 -12.39 8.06
C ARG A 119 2.95 -10.87 8.06
N TYR A 120 4.06 -10.14 8.10
CA TYR A 120 4.09 -8.67 8.13
C TYR A 120 4.40 -8.05 6.77
N ARG A 121 4.53 -8.84 5.70
CA ARG A 121 4.90 -8.33 4.37
C ARG A 121 3.81 -7.47 3.71
N HIS A 122 2.56 -7.54 4.18
CA HIS A 122 1.49 -6.64 3.74
C HIS A 122 1.72 -5.18 4.18
N LEU A 123 2.62 -4.96 5.15
CA LEU A 123 3.15 -3.65 5.50
C LEU A 123 4.48 -3.49 4.76
N GLN A 124 4.44 -2.98 3.53
CA GLN A 124 5.67 -2.64 2.82
C GLN A 124 6.26 -1.38 3.44
N ARG A 125 7.52 -1.43 3.89
CA ARG A 125 8.24 -0.19 4.23
C ARG A 125 8.29 0.69 2.99
N ASP A 126 7.79 1.90 3.11
CA ASP A 126 7.85 2.87 2.03
C ASP A 126 9.30 3.32 1.85
N HIS A 127 10.02 2.71 0.91
CA HIS A 127 11.40 3.11 0.57
C HIS A 127 11.40 4.37 -0.31
N GLY A 128 10.49 5.31 -0.05
CA GLY A 128 10.33 6.49 -0.88
C GLY A 128 9.83 6.14 -2.28
N ARG A 129 8.82 5.26 -2.39
CA ARG A 129 7.90 5.37 -3.53
C ARG A 129 6.96 6.54 -3.25
N GLY A 130 7.55 7.71 -3.06
CA GLY A 130 6.92 8.99 -3.33
C GLY A 130 6.52 8.94 -4.80
N ALA A 131 5.34 8.39 -5.08
CA ALA A 131 4.65 8.67 -6.30
C ALA A 131 4.37 10.17 -6.23
N SER A 132 5.31 10.96 -6.76
CA SER A 132 5.04 12.34 -7.09
C SER A 132 3.69 12.36 -7.80
N CYS A 133 2.89 13.38 -7.50
CA CYS A 133 1.61 13.64 -8.12
C CYS A 133 1.66 13.43 -9.66
N GLU A 134 2.82 13.64 -10.30
CA GLU A 134 3.09 13.34 -11.71
C GLU A 134 2.91 11.88 -12.15
N ARG A 135 3.31 10.85 -11.37
CA ARG A 135 3.10 9.44 -11.80
C ARG A 135 1.63 9.04 -11.75
N TYR A 136 0.89 9.52 -10.75
CA TYR A 136 -0.57 9.35 -10.68
C TYR A 136 -1.28 10.16 -11.77
N GLN A 137 -0.78 11.34 -12.12
CA GLN A 137 -1.29 12.15 -13.24
C GLN A 137 -0.96 11.54 -14.62
N LEU A 138 0.18 10.87 -14.79
CA LEU A 138 0.53 10.15 -16.02
C LEU A 138 -0.41 8.96 -16.27
N ARG A 139 -0.86 8.25 -15.22
CA ARG A 139 -1.92 7.23 -15.32
C ARG A 139 -3.27 7.80 -15.77
N ARG A 140 -3.50 9.11 -15.70
CA ARG A 140 -4.69 9.79 -16.25
C ARG A 140 -4.55 10.21 -17.72
N ARG A 141 -3.39 10.04 -18.37
CA ARG A 141 -3.19 10.52 -19.75
C ARG A 141 -3.56 9.52 -20.84
N ALA A 142 -3.47 8.22 -20.57
CA ALA A 142 -3.92 7.21 -21.52
C ALA A 142 -5.42 6.94 -21.28
N PRO A 143 -6.29 7.10 -22.29
CA PRO A 143 -7.68 6.68 -22.18
C PRO A 143 -7.74 5.17 -21.87
N PRO A 144 -8.77 4.70 -21.13
CA PRO A 144 -8.90 3.28 -20.79
C PRO A 144 -8.77 2.33 -22.00
N SER A 145 -9.20 2.77 -23.19
CA SER A 145 -9.07 2.02 -24.44
C SER A 145 -7.62 1.78 -24.87
N GLU A 146 -6.72 2.76 -24.70
CA GLU A 146 -5.31 2.64 -25.08
C GLU A 146 -4.55 1.75 -24.09
N LEU A 147 -4.90 1.85 -22.80
CA LEU A 147 -4.35 0.93 -21.79
C LEU A 147 -4.81 -0.51 -22.03
N LEU A 148 -6.07 -0.72 -22.43
CA LEU A 148 -6.59 -2.02 -22.80
C LEU A 148 -5.87 -2.60 -24.02
N GLU A 149 -5.70 -1.80 -25.08
CA GLU A 149 -4.99 -2.21 -26.30
C GLU A 149 -3.53 -2.62 -26.00
N ILE A 150 -2.82 -1.84 -25.18
CA ILE A 150 -1.46 -2.18 -24.73
C ILE A 150 -1.45 -3.50 -23.94
N CYS A 151 -2.45 -3.73 -23.08
CA CYS A 151 -2.54 -4.96 -22.28
C CYS A 151 -2.85 -6.18 -23.17
N GLU A 152 -3.80 -6.06 -24.10
CA GLU A 152 -4.20 -7.12 -25.02
C GLU A 152 -3.05 -7.51 -25.95
N LEU A 153 -2.40 -6.52 -26.57
CA LEU A 153 -1.22 -6.75 -27.42
C LEU A 153 -0.07 -7.43 -26.67
N SER A 154 0.11 -7.07 -25.39
CA SER A 154 1.08 -7.75 -24.54
C SER A 154 0.65 -9.20 -24.35
N MET A 155 -0.55 -9.45 -23.82
CA MET A 155 -1.06 -10.80 -23.53
C MET A 155 -1.03 -11.73 -24.74
N ASP A 156 -1.43 -11.26 -25.93
CA ASP A 156 -1.41 -12.05 -27.17
C ASP A 156 0.01 -12.43 -27.60
N LYS A 157 0.95 -11.48 -27.50
CA LYS A 157 2.34 -11.71 -27.91
C LYS A 157 3.09 -12.66 -26.98
N MET A 158 2.68 -12.75 -25.71
CA MET A 158 3.22 -13.74 -24.77
C MET A 158 2.50 -15.08 -24.83
N GLY A 159 1.19 -15.09 -25.11
CA GLY A 159 0.44 -16.32 -25.36
C GLY A 159 0.95 -17.06 -26.60
N SER A 160 1.46 -16.35 -27.61
CA SER A 160 2.03 -16.96 -28.81
C SER A 160 3.45 -17.50 -28.64
N THR A 161 4.20 -17.02 -27.64
CA THR A 161 5.61 -17.42 -27.40
C THR A 161 5.77 -18.46 -26.30
N PHE A 162 4.78 -18.58 -25.42
CA PHE A 162 4.82 -19.53 -24.33
C PHE A 162 3.44 -20.16 -24.16
N GLY A 163 3.36 -21.50 -24.14
CA GLY A 163 2.10 -22.24 -24.12
C GLY A 163 1.17 -21.93 -22.94
N ASP A 164 0.06 -22.67 -22.80
CA ASP A 164 -1.08 -22.45 -21.87
C ASP A 164 -0.74 -22.16 -20.38
N SER A 165 0.51 -22.36 -19.97
CA SER A 165 1.03 -21.87 -18.69
C SER A 165 1.38 -20.39 -18.80
N ASN A 166 0.55 -19.53 -18.19
CA ASN A 166 0.78 -18.08 -18.11
C ASN A 166 2.23 -17.77 -17.67
N VAL A 167 3.10 -17.40 -18.61
CA VAL A 167 4.54 -17.25 -18.37
C VAL A 167 4.89 -16.10 -17.43
N TYR A 168 4.00 -15.11 -17.31
CA TYR A 168 4.13 -14.12 -16.25
C TYR A 168 4.09 -14.75 -14.87
N MET A 169 3.17 -15.69 -14.65
CA MET A 169 3.11 -16.40 -13.37
C MET A 169 4.33 -17.29 -13.16
N LEU A 170 4.83 -17.95 -14.21
CA LEU A 170 6.06 -18.75 -14.11
C LEU A 170 7.27 -17.90 -13.74
N HIS A 171 7.45 -16.74 -14.39
CA HIS A 171 8.54 -15.82 -14.08
C HIS A 171 8.42 -15.25 -12.66
N MET A 172 7.21 -14.84 -12.25
CA MET A 172 6.96 -14.36 -10.89
C MET A 172 7.25 -15.44 -9.84
N MET A 173 6.86 -16.70 -10.06
CA MET A 173 7.15 -17.80 -9.13
C MET A 173 8.63 -18.13 -9.01
N GLN A 174 9.45 -17.83 -10.03
CA GLN A 174 10.92 -17.98 -9.96
C GLN A 174 11.58 -16.84 -9.18
N LEU A 175 11.06 -15.63 -9.30
CA LEU A 175 11.64 -14.45 -8.66
C LEU A 175 11.24 -14.29 -7.19
N TYR A 176 10.08 -14.81 -6.81
CA TYR A 176 9.52 -14.60 -5.48
C TYR A 176 9.53 -15.88 -4.61
N PRO A 177 9.66 -15.74 -3.27
CA PRO A 177 9.52 -16.86 -2.36
C PRO A 177 8.15 -17.55 -2.47
N ALA A 178 8.08 -18.83 -2.08
CA ALA A 178 6.89 -19.67 -2.21
C ALA A 178 5.60 -19.05 -1.64
N TYR A 179 5.69 -18.29 -0.56
CA TYR A 179 4.56 -17.60 0.07
C TYR A 179 4.74 -16.07 -0.06
N SER A 180 4.64 -15.59 -1.30
CA SER A 180 4.77 -14.17 -1.62
C SER A 180 3.40 -13.55 -1.88
N LEU A 181 3.10 -12.45 -1.19
CA LEU A 181 1.89 -11.67 -1.46
C LEU A 181 1.85 -11.11 -2.89
N ASN A 182 3.01 -10.83 -3.50
CA ASN A 182 3.05 -10.44 -4.92
C ASN A 182 2.52 -11.54 -5.83
N VAL A 183 2.85 -12.81 -5.53
CA VAL A 183 2.35 -13.97 -6.28
C VAL A 183 0.85 -14.17 -6.01
N ALA A 184 0.42 -14.02 -4.75
CA ALA A 184 -1.00 -14.11 -4.39
C ALA A 184 -1.85 -13.03 -5.09
N SER A 185 -1.42 -11.76 -5.07
CA SER A 185 -2.08 -10.64 -5.74
C SER A 185 -2.22 -10.86 -7.25
N MET A 186 -1.19 -11.39 -7.91
CA MET A 186 -1.31 -11.74 -9.33
C MET A 186 -2.32 -12.85 -9.59
N TYR A 187 -2.36 -13.88 -8.75
CA TYR A 187 -3.39 -14.92 -8.86
C TYR A 187 -4.80 -14.40 -8.60
N LEU A 188 -4.99 -13.44 -7.69
CA LEU A 188 -6.27 -12.77 -7.45
C LEU A 188 -6.74 -12.03 -8.70
N LYS A 189 -5.88 -11.15 -9.24
CA LYS A 189 -6.19 -10.35 -10.45
C LYS A 189 -6.50 -11.24 -11.65
N LEU A 190 -5.67 -12.26 -11.89
CA LEU A 190 -5.91 -13.23 -12.96
C LEU A 190 -7.20 -14.02 -12.74
N GLY A 191 -7.46 -14.46 -11.50
CA GLY A 191 -8.66 -15.20 -11.17
C GLY A 191 -9.93 -14.42 -11.44
N ARG A 192 -10.00 -13.18 -10.92
CA ARG A 192 -11.12 -12.25 -11.14
C ARG A 192 -11.28 -11.88 -12.61
N LEU A 193 -10.18 -11.65 -13.32
CA LEU A 193 -10.20 -11.39 -14.78
C LEU A 193 -10.76 -12.58 -15.56
N TYR A 194 -10.31 -13.81 -15.28
CA TYR A 194 -10.84 -14.99 -15.95
C TYR A 194 -12.32 -15.22 -15.66
N VAL A 195 -12.78 -14.96 -14.44
CA VAL A 195 -14.21 -15.01 -14.10
C VAL A 195 -15.00 -13.97 -14.91
N ALA A 196 -14.50 -12.73 -15.02
CA ALA A 196 -15.15 -11.67 -15.79
C ALA A 196 -15.18 -11.95 -17.31
N LEU A 197 -14.26 -12.78 -17.82
CA LEU A 197 -14.20 -13.25 -19.22
C LEU A 197 -14.95 -14.58 -19.43
N ASP A 198 -15.89 -14.95 -18.56
CA ASP A 198 -16.67 -16.19 -18.62
C ASP A 198 -15.84 -17.50 -18.56
N ARG A 199 -14.59 -17.43 -18.09
CA ARG A 199 -13.70 -18.58 -17.89
C ARG A 199 -13.66 -19.03 -16.43
N ALA A 200 -14.84 -19.29 -15.86
CA ALA A 200 -15.03 -19.54 -14.42
C ALA A 200 -14.15 -20.67 -13.85
N SER A 201 -13.95 -21.78 -14.59
CA SER A 201 -13.11 -22.91 -14.13
C SER A 201 -11.63 -22.54 -13.99
N THR A 202 -11.09 -21.81 -14.97
CA THR A 202 -9.72 -21.29 -14.94
C THR A 202 -9.58 -20.23 -13.85
N GLY A 203 -10.56 -19.32 -13.74
CA GLY A 203 -10.60 -18.30 -12.70
C GLY A 203 -10.61 -18.88 -11.29
N SER A 204 -11.50 -19.84 -11.01
CA SER A 204 -11.56 -20.53 -9.72
C SER A 204 -10.25 -21.24 -9.36
N THR A 205 -9.56 -21.82 -10.36
CA THR A 205 -8.25 -22.45 -10.15
C THR A 205 -7.19 -21.44 -9.75
N ALA A 206 -7.15 -20.26 -10.38
CA ALA A 206 -6.24 -19.19 -10.02
C ALA A 206 -6.55 -18.63 -8.62
N LEU A 207 -7.82 -18.37 -8.30
CA LEU A 207 -8.23 -17.90 -6.98
C LEU A 207 -7.87 -18.89 -5.85
N LYS A 208 -7.99 -20.21 -6.09
CA LYS A 208 -7.54 -21.24 -5.13
C LYS A 208 -6.03 -21.19 -4.88
N LYS A 209 -5.23 -20.85 -5.89
CA LYS A 209 -3.77 -20.66 -5.72
C LYS A 209 -3.45 -19.43 -4.87
N ALA A 210 -4.16 -18.32 -5.08
CA ALA A 210 -4.06 -17.16 -4.20
C ALA A 210 -4.43 -17.51 -2.76
N LEU A 211 -5.57 -18.20 -2.58
CA LEU A 211 -6.08 -18.61 -1.27
C LEU A 211 -5.04 -19.42 -0.48
N ALA A 212 -4.39 -20.39 -1.11
CA ALA A 212 -3.38 -21.22 -0.45
C ALA A 212 -2.21 -20.40 0.11
N ILE A 213 -1.78 -19.35 -0.59
CA ILE A 213 -0.73 -18.44 -0.10
C ILE A 213 -1.27 -17.55 1.02
N MET A 214 -2.47 -16.98 0.83
CA MET A 214 -3.08 -16.06 1.78
C MET A 214 -3.41 -16.73 3.12
N GLU A 215 -3.82 -18.01 3.13
CA GLU A 215 -4.05 -18.77 4.37
C GLU A 215 -2.78 -18.89 5.22
N VAL A 216 -1.61 -18.99 4.59
CA VAL A 216 -0.32 -19.05 5.28
C VAL A 216 0.13 -17.66 5.76
N VAL A 217 0.00 -16.66 4.88
CA VAL A 217 0.52 -15.31 5.15
C VAL A 217 -0.39 -14.51 6.09
N HIS A 218 -1.69 -14.46 5.82
CA HIS A 218 -2.67 -13.72 6.64
C HIS A 218 -3.26 -14.56 7.77
N GLY A 219 -3.29 -15.89 7.61
CA GLY A 219 -3.97 -16.80 8.52
C GLY A 219 -5.39 -17.15 8.06
N LYS A 220 -5.83 -18.37 8.38
CA LYS A 220 -7.13 -18.91 7.94
C LYS A 220 -8.34 -18.10 8.39
N ASP A 221 -8.22 -17.42 9.53
CA ASP A 221 -9.31 -16.64 10.12
C ASP A 221 -9.42 -15.21 9.57
N HIS A 222 -8.50 -14.79 8.70
CA HIS A 222 -8.46 -13.43 8.14
C HIS A 222 -9.67 -13.14 7.24
N ASN A 223 -10.16 -11.90 7.26
CA ASN A 223 -11.34 -11.48 6.50
C ASN A 223 -11.17 -11.72 4.99
N TYR A 224 -10.05 -11.27 4.40
CA TYR A 224 -9.76 -11.53 2.97
C TYR A 224 -9.77 -13.01 2.59
N VAL A 225 -9.31 -13.89 3.49
CA VAL A 225 -9.32 -15.35 3.24
C VAL A 225 -10.77 -15.85 3.20
N LYS A 226 -11.59 -15.44 4.16
CA LYS A 226 -13.02 -15.80 4.25
C LYS A 226 -13.82 -15.26 3.06
N GLU A 227 -13.56 -14.02 2.66
CA GLU A 227 -14.21 -13.38 1.51
C GLU A 227 -13.84 -14.10 0.20
N LEU A 228 -12.55 -14.41 0.01
CA LEU A 228 -12.10 -15.16 -1.17
C LEU A 228 -12.67 -16.58 -1.22
N GLN A 229 -12.78 -17.27 -0.08
CA GLN A 229 -13.46 -18.58 -0.01
C GLN A 229 -14.93 -18.48 -0.43
N LYS A 230 -15.63 -17.42 -0.02
CA LYS A 230 -17.02 -17.16 -0.44
C LYS A 230 -17.10 -16.84 -1.94
N GLU A 231 -16.18 -16.03 -2.48
CA GLU A 231 -16.08 -15.70 -3.91
C GLU A 231 -15.90 -16.98 -4.76
N ILE A 232 -14.93 -17.82 -4.40
CA ILE A 232 -14.66 -19.11 -5.06
C ILE A 232 -15.89 -20.02 -5.05
N SER A 233 -16.64 -20.05 -3.93
CA SER A 233 -17.83 -20.89 -3.79
C SER A 233 -19.01 -20.39 -4.63
N THR A 234 -19.04 -19.10 -4.95
CA THR A 234 -20.11 -18.49 -5.76
C THR A 234 -19.94 -18.84 -7.24
N HIS A 235 -18.70 -18.91 -7.74
CA HIS A 235 -18.38 -19.22 -9.13
C HIS A 235 -18.27 -20.72 -9.45
N GLN A 236 -18.63 -21.60 -8.51
CA GLN A 236 -18.68 -23.06 -8.69
C GLN A 236 -20.09 -23.61 -8.94
N LYS A 237 -21.11 -22.74 -8.91
CA LYS A 237 -22.50 -23.07 -9.29
C LYS A 237 -22.74 -22.74 -10.75
#